data_AF-A0A3D5I172-F1
#
_entry.id   AF-A0A3D5I172-F1
#
_cell.length_a   1.000
_cell.length_b   1.000
_cell.length_c   1.000
_cell.angle_alpha   90.00
_cell.angle_beta   90.00
_cell.angle_gamma   90.00
#
_symmetry.space_group_name_H-M   'P 1'
#
loop_
_entity.id
_entity.type
_entity.pdbx_description
1 polymer ?
#
loop_
_entity_poly.entity_id
_entity_poly.type
_entity_poly.pdbx_seq_one_letter_code
_entity_poly.pdbx_strand_id
1 'polypeptide(L)'
;MLDGLLFLAAATALIWSLPIRTPWIGLDPGWVESLVQATDAGRLYGSDVVFTFGPYHQLYTGQVSENLNFFLLGRWLYGLGWGAAMLSLRRQIGHPLSWLMLLVLAFLTSQRLDALFNSFCLIVSLTALCRIRQEALPLISYLLQLSTLVLGVLIKLSFVALAAPTILVLVGTELTHRQSYGFEKLIKVLALPLIGIGLMAPAGMGISDGWHYITGPNKDIVSGYSEAMALYRRRNDWQQLPYWLASGFTISLLVTGLKRRLQWRSPWWSVLMVGVSAIYFWSPFKAGMVRHDGGHFPMSGLFLLTAGVLTLMLFWRELNPKRAWLWLVMLLPVVAGYSISSKKLASDWGYKLQERNDGLRGFLGASEGEEGRQALRDRRQRDLQRVSGFTESFNIP
;
A
#
# COMPACT_ATOMS: atom_id res chain seq x y z
N MET A 1 -13.01 15.57 -19.60
CA MET A 1 -13.66 14.23 -19.61
C MET A 1 -12.67 13.10 -19.32
N LEU A 2 -11.61 12.90 -20.11
CA LEU A 2 -10.66 11.78 -19.92
C LEU A 2 -9.95 11.76 -18.56
N ASP A 3 -9.60 12.92 -17.99
CA ASP A 3 -9.00 13.00 -16.65
C ASP A 3 -9.99 12.55 -15.56
N GLY A 4 -11.25 12.98 -15.66
CA GLY A 4 -12.31 12.54 -14.75
C GLY A 4 -12.53 11.02 -14.82
N LEU A 5 -12.51 10.45 -16.03
CA LEU A 5 -12.61 9.00 -16.22
C LEU A 5 -11.43 8.25 -15.62
N LEU A 6 -10.19 8.74 -15.84
CA LEU A 6 -9.01 8.13 -15.24
C LEU A 6 -9.06 8.19 -13.70
N PHE A 7 -9.47 9.33 -13.14
CA PHE A 7 -9.62 9.51 -11.71
C PHE A 7 -10.62 8.52 -11.13
N LEU A 8 -11.84 8.47 -11.68
CA LEU A 8 -12.90 7.58 -11.20
C LEU A 8 -12.53 6.11 -11.40
N ALA A 9 -11.94 5.76 -12.54
CA ALA A 9 -11.49 4.40 -12.81
C ALA A 9 -10.39 3.97 -11.82
N ALA A 10 -9.39 4.81 -11.55
CA ALA A 10 -8.37 4.51 -10.55
C ALA A 10 -8.95 4.42 -9.13
N ALA A 11 -9.84 5.36 -8.77
CA ALA A 11 -10.46 5.41 -7.47
C ALA A 11 -11.37 4.21 -7.17
N THR A 12 -11.97 3.63 -8.20
CA THR A 12 -12.85 2.47 -8.05
C THR A 12 -12.11 1.15 -8.29
N ALA A 13 -11.39 1.02 -9.40
CA ALA A 13 -10.77 -0.24 -9.80
C ALA A 13 -9.72 -0.72 -8.80
N LEU A 14 -8.92 0.17 -8.19
CA LEU A 14 -7.85 -0.23 -7.28
C LEU A 14 -8.33 -0.55 -5.87
N ILE A 15 -9.44 0.04 -5.42
CA ILE A 15 -9.98 -0.25 -4.09
C ILE A 15 -10.96 -1.43 -4.11
N TRP A 16 -11.84 -1.50 -5.10
CA TRP A 16 -12.86 -2.55 -5.17
C TRP A 16 -12.31 -3.87 -5.74
N SER A 17 -11.07 -3.87 -6.19
CA SER A 17 -10.29 -5.09 -6.46
C SER A 17 -9.69 -5.71 -5.20
N LEU A 18 -9.56 -4.96 -4.09
CA LEU A 18 -9.17 -5.55 -2.81
C LEU A 18 -10.26 -6.52 -2.35
N PRO A 19 -9.86 -7.68 -1.78
CA PRO A 19 -10.82 -8.67 -1.32
C PRO A 19 -11.73 -8.09 -0.24
N ILE A 20 -12.99 -8.48 -0.30
CA ILE A 20 -13.94 -8.37 0.81
C ILE A 20 -14.12 -9.79 1.31
N ARG A 21 -14.07 -9.98 2.62
CA ARG A 21 -14.12 -11.29 3.26
C ARG A 21 -15.11 -11.26 4.41
N THR A 22 -15.83 -12.35 4.52
CA THR A 22 -16.52 -12.73 5.76
C THR A 22 -15.56 -13.54 6.63
N PRO A 23 -15.86 -13.74 7.92
CA PRO A 23 -15.10 -14.67 8.77
C PRO A 23 -14.87 -16.02 8.10
N TRP A 24 -13.70 -16.62 8.34
CA TRP A 24 -13.32 -17.94 7.84
C TRP A 24 -12.43 -18.68 8.84
N ILE A 25 -12.36 -20.01 8.70
CA ILE A 25 -11.63 -20.88 9.64
C ILE A 25 -10.19 -21.08 9.18
N GLY A 26 -9.25 -21.03 10.12
CA GLY A 26 -7.82 -21.29 9.90
C GLY A 26 -6.91 -20.59 10.91
N LEU A 27 -5.60 -20.85 10.82
CA LEU A 27 -4.60 -20.21 11.68
C LEU A 27 -4.45 -18.72 11.36
N ASP A 28 -4.27 -18.38 10.09
CA ASP A 28 -4.14 -16.98 9.63
C ASP A 28 -5.41 -16.14 9.85
N PRO A 29 -6.66 -16.62 9.66
CA PRO A 29 -7.83 -15.83 10.03
C PRO A 29 -7.96 -15.53 11.54
N GLY A 30 -7.36 -16.32 12.43
CA GLY A 30 -7.53 -16.13 13.88
C GLY A 30 -7.07 -14.74 14.37
N TRP A 31 -5.92 -14.26 13.87
CA TRP A 31 -5.45 -12.91 14.21
C TRP A 31 -6.29 -11.83 13.53
N VAL A 32 -6.83 -12.09 12.32
CA VAL A 32 -7.72 -11.15 11.62
C VAL A 32 -9.02 -10.97 12.41
N GLU A 33 -9.61 -12.07 12.85
CA GLU A 33 -10.81 -12.09 13.66
C GLU A 33 -10.61 -11.38 15.00
N SER A 34 -9.45 -11.57 15.63
CA SER A 34 -9.09 -10.84 16.86
C SER A 34 -9.09 -9.32 16.67
N LEU A 35 -8.57 -8.83 15.53
CA LEU A 35 -8.61 -7.40 15.21
C LEU A 35 -10.02 -6.90 14.95
N VAL A 36 -10.85 -7.70 14.29
CA VAL A 36 -12.26 -7.39 14.04
C VAL A 36 -13.04 -7.27 15.36
N GLN A 37 -12.87 -8.23 16.28
CA GLN A 37 -13.49 -8.19 17.61
C GLN A 37 -13.02 -6.99 18.42
N ALA A 38 -11.73 -6.66 18.35
CA ALA A 38 -11.20 -5.48 19.02
C ALA A 38 -11.82 -4.18 18.49
N THR A 39 -11.99 -4.05 17.16
CA THR A 39 -12.69 -2.90 16.56
C THR A 39 -14.16 -2.85 16.99
N ASP A 40 -14.88 -3.97 16.91
CA ASP A 40 -16.31 -4.04 17.24
C ASP A 40 -16.54 -3.77 18.74
N ALA A 41 -15.57 -4.10 19.61
CA ALA A 41 -15.59 -3.81 21.04
C ALA A 41 -15.08 -2.40 21.41
N GLY A 42 -14.73 -1.56 20.43
CA GLY A 42 -14.25 -0.20 20.68
C GLY A 42 -12.89 -0.11 21.38
N ARG A 43 -12.02 -1.11 21.20
CA ARG A 43 -10.67 -1.13 21.79
C ARG A 43 -9.75 -0.14 21.09
N LEU A 44 -8.87 0.49 21.88
CA LEU A 44 -7.92 1.48 21.37
C LEU A 44 -6.65 0.81 20.85
N TYR A 45 -6.27 1.14 19.61
CA TYR A 45 -5.07 0.61 18.99
C TYR A 45 -3.81 1.28 19.53
N GLY A 46 -2.85 0.48 19.98
CA GLY A 46 -1.63 0.93 20.63
C GLY A 46 -1.62 0.69 22.14
N SER A 47 -2.74 0.88 22.84
CA SER A 47 -2.87 0.63 24.28
C SER A 47 -3.54 -0.72 24.56
N ASP A 48 -4.76 -0.92 24.09
CA ASP A 48 -5.53 -2.15 24.29
C ASP A 48 -5.16 -3.22 23.25
N VAL A 49 -4.89 -2.79 22.01
CA VAL A 49 -4.51 -3.66 20.91
C VAL A 49 -3.06 -3.40 20.56
N VAL A 50 -2.20 -4.35 20.96
CA VAL A 50 -0.77 -4.31 20.66
C VAL A 50 -0.47 -5.22 19.46
N PHE A 51 -0.43 -4.63 18.26
CA PHE A 51 -0.19 -5.37 17.01
C PHE A 51 0.36 -4.44 15.91
N THR A 52 0.74 -5.02 14.78
CA THR A 52 1.29 -4.24 13.64
C THR A 52 0.22 -3.47 12.84
N PHE A 53 -1.06 -3.72 13.10
CA PHE A 53 -2.20 -3.12 12.40
C PHE A 53 -2.90 -2.09 13.27
N GLY A 54 -3.52 -1.11 12.62
CA GLY A 54 -4.27 -0.05 13.28
C GLY A 54 -5.78 -0.15 13.04
N PRO A 55 -6.54 0.91 13.37
CA PRO A 55 -8.01 0.89 13.34
C PRO A 55 -8.60 0.64 11.94
N TYR A 56 -7.85 0.90 10.87
CA TYR A 56 -8.30 0.66 9.49
C TYR A 56 -7.83 -0.68 8.92
N HIS A 57 -7.48 -1.65 9.78
CA HIS A 57 -6.94 -2.97 9.37
C HIS A 57 -7.81 -3.70 8.34
N GLN A 58 -9.13 -3.47 8.34
CA GLN A 58 -10.09 -4.10 7.43
C GLN A 58 -9.77 -3.83 5.95
N LEU A 59 -9.10 -2.72 5.63
CA LEU A 59 -8.64 -2.44 4.26
C LEU A 59 -7.56 -3.43 3.81
N TYR A 60 -6.75 -3.92 4.76
CA TYR A 60 -5.71 -4.89 4.50
C TYR A 60 -6.22 -6.32 4.57
N THR A 61 -6.94 -6.64 5.65
CA THR A 61 -7.38 -8.02 5.91
C THR A 61 -8.53 -8.42 4.99
N GLY A 62 -9.30 -7.43 4.53
CA GLY A 62 -10.52 -7.61 3.75
C GLY A 62 -11.71 -8.04 4.60
N GLN A 63 -11.50 -8.39 5.88
CA GLN A 63 -12.58 -8.92 6.71
C GLN A 63 -13.49 -7.80 7.19
N VAL A 64 -14.78 -7.96 6.87
CA VAL A 64 -15.83 -7.03 7.26
C VAL A 64 -16.15 -7.21 8.74
N SER A 65 -16.24 -6.11 9.48
CA SER A 65 -16.78 -6.08 10.84
C SER A 65 -18.18 -5.49 10.86
N GLU A 66 -18.83 -5.51 12.02
CA GLU A 66 -20.16 -4.89 12.16
C GLU A 66 -20.10 -3.37 11.96
N ASN A 67 -18.98 -2.77 12.35
CA ASN A 67 -18.70 -1.37 12.09
C ASN A 67 -18.18 -1.17 10.65
N LEU A 68 -19.11 -1.05 9.71
CA LEU A 68 -18.82 -0.80 8.30
C LEU A 68 -18.22 0.58 8.01
N ASN A 69 -18.28 1.53 8.96
CA ASN A 69 -17.88 2.91 8.71
C ASN A 69 -16.39 3.02 8.41
N PHE A 70 -15.53 2.33 9.17
CA PHE A 70 -14.08 2.34 8.94
C PHE A 70 -13.73 1.71 7.59
N PHE A 71 -14.39 0.61 7.26
CA PHE A 71 -14.22 -0.07 5.99
C PHE A 71 -14.57 0.83 4.82
N LEU A 72 -15.76 1.45 4.84
CA LEU A 72 -16.24 2.33 3.77
C LEU A 72 -15.42 3.60 3.65
N LEU A 73 -15.19 4.31 4.76
CA LEU A 73 -14.43 5.55 4.79
C LEU A 73 -13.00 5.31 4.31
N GLY A 74 -12.34 4.30 4.86
CA GLY A 74 -10.98 3.96 4.46
C GLY A 74 -10.91 3.59 2.98
N ARG A 75 -11.84 2.77 2.47
CA ARG A 75 -11.88 2.38 1.06
C ARG A 75 -12.03 3.58 0.13
N TRP A 76 -13.00 4.46 0.39
CA TRP A 76 -13.20 5.63 -0.44
C TRP A 76 -12.02 6.60 -0.37
N LEU A 77 -11.49 6.90 0.81
CA LEU A 77 -10.33 7.79 0.94
C LEU A 77 -9.09 7.24 0.25
N TYR A 78 -8.83 5.94 0.40
CA TYR A 78 -7.71 5.28 -0.27
C TYR A 78 -7.89 5.25 -1.79
N GLY A 79 -9.10 4.97 -2.28
CA GLY A 79 -9.44 5.04 -3.70
C GLY A 79 -9.28 6.46 -4.27
N LEU A 80 -9.86 7.47 -3.64
CA LEU A 80 -9.76 8.86 -4.11
C LEU A 80 -8.30 9.37 -4.13
N GLY A 81 -7.47 8.96 -3.16
CA GLY A 81 -6.04 9.25 -3.21
C GLY A 81 -5.34 8.59 -4.39
N TRP A 82 -5.67 7.34 -4.71
CA TRP A 82 -5.20 6.69 -5.95
C TRP A 82 -5.62 7.43 -7.21
N GLY A 83 -6.86 7.91 -7.26
CA GLY A 83 -7.32 8.79 -8.33
C GLY A 83 -6.44 10.03 -8.46
N ALA A 84 -6.16 10.71 -7.35
CA ALA A 84 -5.32 11.90 -7.32
C ALA A 84 -3.85 11.61 -7.71
N ALA A 85 -3.30 10.47 -7.30
CA ALA A 85 -1.96 10.03 -7.67
C ALA A 85 -1.89 9.70 -9.18
N MET A 86 -2.89 9.05 -9.74
CA MET A 86 -2.96 8.75 -11.18
C MET A 86 -3.11 10.01 -12.03
N LEU A 87 -3.87 11.01 -11.58
CA LEU A 87 -3.91 12.32 -12.24
C LEU A 87 -2.53 13.01 -12.22
N SER A 88 -1.82 12.91 -11.09
CA SER A 88 -0.46 13.45 -10.96
C SER A 88 0.51 12.75 -11.90
N LEU A 89 0.42 11.43 -12.01
CA LEU A 89 1.22 10.62 -12.93
C LEU A 89 0.91 10.95 -14.39
N ARG A 90 -0.37 11.11 -14.74
CA ARG A 90 -0.82 11.49 -16.08
C ARG A 90 -0.21 12.78 -16.58
N ARG A 91 0.01 13.76 -15.70
CA ARG A 91 0.69 15.01 -16.08
C ARG A 91 2.15 14.79 -16.50
N GLN A 92 2.78 13.71 -16.04
CA GLN A 92 4.18 13.38 -16.36
C GLN A 92 4.33 12.45 -17.57
N ILE A 93 3.44 11.47 -17.74
CA ILE A 93 3.59 10.42 -18.77
C ILE A 93 2.50 10.43 -19.86
N GLY A 94 1.48 11.28 -19.74
CA GLY A 94 0.36 11.36 -20.68
C GLY A 94 -0.70 10.26 -20.49
N HIS A 95 -1.80 10.36 -21.25
CA HIS A 95 -2.97 9.49 -21.08
C HIS A 95 -2.70 8.00 -21.36
N PRO A 96 -2.14 7.59 -22.51
CA PRO A 96 -2.04 6.16 -22.85
C PRO A 96 -1.23 5.37 -21.83
N LEU A 97 -0.09 5.91 -21.40
CA LEU A 97 0.79 5.27 -20.42
C LEU A 97 0.16 5.25 -19.02
N SER A 98 -0.66 6.23 -18.67
CA SER A 98 -1.37 6.24 -17.39
C SER A 98 -2.44 5.15 -17.32
N TRP A 99 -3.17 4.94 -18.42
CA TRP A 99 -4.12 3.82 -18.51
C TRP A 99 -3.40 2.47 -18.45
N LEU A 100 -2.28 2.33 -19.16
CA LEU A 100 -1.44 1.13 -19.06
C LEU A 100 -0.96 0.89 -17.62
N MET A 101 -0.51 1.93 -16.92
CA MET A 101 -0.10 1.81 -15.52
C MET A 101 -1.27 1.43 -14.62
N LEU A 102 -2.46 1.99 -14.84
CA LEU A 102 -3.66 1.59 -14.09
C LEU A 102 -3.98 0.11 -14.32
N LEU A 103 -3.88 -0.40 -15.55
CA LEU A 103 -4.08 -1.83 -15.83
C LEU A 103 -3.04 -2.69 -15.11
N VAL A 104 -1.76 -2.31 -15.15
CA VAL A 104 -0.69 -3.02 -14.42
C VAL A 104 -1.00 -3.07 -12.93
N LEU A 105 -1.40 -1.93 -12.33
CA LEU A 105 -1.76 -1.87 -10.91
C LEU A 105 -3.02 -2.70 -10.60
N ALA A 106 -4.07 -2.58 -11.41
CA ALA A 106 -5.36 -3.23 -11.19
C ALA A 106 -5.31 -4.75 -11.37
N PHE A 107 -4.48 -5.27 -12.29
CA PHE A 107 -4.38 -6.71 -12.55
C PHE A 107 -3.29 -7.39 -11.73
N LEU A 108 -2.13 -6.75 -11.56
CA LEU A 108 -0.97 -7.42 -10.97
C LEU A 108 -0.82 -7.10 -9.48
N THR A 109 -1.15 -5.87 -9.06
CA THR A 109 -0.75 -5.36 -7.74
C THR A 109 -1.91 -5.29 -6.74
N SER A 110 -3.13 -5.05 -7.23
CA SER A 110 -4.35 -4.91 -6.42
C SER A 110 -4.69 -6.09 -5.53
N GLN A 111 -4.13 -7.27 -5.82
CA GLN A 111 -4.32 -8.47 -5.02
C GLN A 111 -3.59 -8.41 -3.67
N ARG A 112 -2.69 -7.42 -3.48
CA ARG A 112 -1.82 -7.31 -2.30
C ARG A 112 -1.70 -5.84 -1.88
N LEU A 113 -2.29 -5.48 -0.74
CA LEU A 113 -2.28 -4.09 -0.27
C LEU A 113 -0.86 -3.55 -0.03
N ASP A 114 0.08 -4.35 0.48
CA ASP A 114 1.47 -3.90 0.69
C ASP A 114 2.11 -3.42 -0.62
N ALA A 115 2.02 -4.24 -1.68
CA ALA A 115 2.60 -3.89 -2.97
C ALA A 115 1.92 -2.64 -3.56
N LEU A 116 0.58 -2.56 -3.44
CA LEU A 116 -0.19 -1.42 -3.91
C LEU A 116 0.25 -0.15 -3.17
N PHE A 117 0.24 -0.14 -1.84
CA PHE A 117 0.63 1.02 -1.04
C PHE A 117 2.09 1.44 -1.28
N ASN A 118 3.00 0.49 -1.47
CA ASN A 118 4.39 0.80 -1.79
C ASN A 118 4.50 1.48 -3.16
N SER A 119 3.76 0.99 -4.17
CA SER A 119 3.68 1.63 -5.49
C SER A 119 3.03 3.03 -5.41
N PHE A 120 2.02 3.21 -4.56
CA PHE A 120 1.42 4.52 -4.27
C PHE A 120 2.47 5.51 -3.77
N CYS A 121 3.23 5.11 -2.74
CA CYS A 121 4.29 5.92 -2.14
C CYS A 121 5.34 6.34 -3.19
N LEU A 122 5.74 5.40 -4.05
CA LEU A 122 6.70 5.66 -5.12
C LEU A 122 6.15 6.63 -6.18
N ILE A 123 4.90 6.43 -6.63
CA ILE A 123 4.25 7.31 -7.61
C ILE A 123 4.12 8.74 -7.06
N VAL A 124 3.64 8.89 -5.83
CA VAL A 124 3.49 10.21 -5.19
C VAL A 124 4.85 10.90 -5.09
N SER A 125 5.89 10.20 -4.63
CA SER A 125 7.23 10.76 -4.50
C SER A 125 7.84 11.17 -5.83
N LEU A 126 7.79 10.28 -6.84
CA LEU A 126 8.36 10.57 -8.16
C LEU A 126 7.62 11.68 -8.88
N THR A 127 6.29 11.72 -8.80
CA THR A 127 5.51 12.80 -9.42
C THR A 127 5.72 14.14 -8.72
N ALA A 128 5.87 14.15 -7.39
CA ALA A 128 6.24 15.33 -6.63
C ALA A 128 7.65 15.85 -7.01
N LEU A 129 8.65 14.97 -7.09
CA LEU A 129 10.01 15.34 -7.52
C LEU A 129 10.05 15.86 -8.96
N CYS A 130 9.33 15.21 -9.89
CA CYS A 130 9.25 15.67 -11.28
C CYS A 130 8.52 17.01 -11.42
N ARG A 131 7.62 17.33 -10.47
CA ARG A 131 6.88 18.59 -10.42
C ARG A 131 7.67 19.74 -9.80
N ILE A 132 8.83 19.56 -9.18
CA ILE A 132 9.49 20.64 -8.40
C ILE A 132 9.67 21.99 -9.14
N ARG A 133 9.70 22.00 -10.47
CA ARG A 133 9.76 23.20 -11.34
C ARG A 133 8.46 23.53 -12.09
N GLN A 134 7.39 22.81 -11.83
CA GLN A 134 6.07 22.93 -12.47
C GLN A 134 5.08 23.61 -11.49
N GLU A 135 3.79 23.60 -11.83
CA GLU A 135 2.72 24.11 -10.96
C GLU A 135 2.50 23.21 -9.74
N ALA A 136 2.13 23.80 -8.60
CA ALA A 136 1.80 23.09 -7.37
C ALA A 136 0.60 22.15 -7.55
N LEU A 137 0.43 21.17 -6.65
CA LEU A 137 -0.78 20.36 -6.68
C LEU A 137 -2.01 21.21 -6.33
N PRO A 138 -3.14 20.99 -7.05
CA PRO A 138 -4.44 21.43 -6.58
C PRO A 138 -4.68 20.92 -5.16
N LEU A 139 -5.21 21.79 -4.29
CA LEU A 139 -5.39 21.50 -2.86
C LEU A 139 -6.09 20.16 -2.61
N ILE A 140 -7.18 19.88 -3.34
CA ILE A 140 -7.92 18.61 -3.18
C ILE A 140 -7.03 17.41 -3.51
N SER A 141 -6.25 17.45 -4.60
CA SER A 141 -5.35 16.34 -4.94
C SER A 141 -4.26 16.14 -3.88
N TYR A 142 -3.74 17.23 -3.31
CA TYR A 142 -2.79 17.19 -2.21
C TYR A 142 -3.41 16.54 -0.96
N LEU A 143 -4.59 17.00 -0.53
CA LEU A 143 -5.29 16.48 0.64
C LEU A 143 -5.63 15.00 0.48
N LEU A 144 -6.09 14.58 -0.69
CA LEU A 144 -6.40 13.17 -0.97
C LEU A 144 -5.14 12.29 -0.89
N GLN A 145 -4.03 12.71 -1.51
CA GLN A 145 -2.77 11.95 -1.43
C GLN A 145 -2.24 11.87 0.00
N LEU A 146 -2.25 13.00 0.72
CA LEU A 146 -1.82 13.06 2.11
C LEU A 146 -2.69 12.20 3.02
N SER A 147 -4.02 12.23 2.82
CA SER A 147 -4.98 11.40 3.54
C SER A 147 -4.69 9.92 3.35
N THR A 148 -4.39 9.48 2.12
CA THR A 148 -4.03 8.08 1.86
C THR A 148 -2.71 7.67 2.51
N LEU A 149 -1.70 8.56 2.57
CA LEU A 149 -0.43 8.27 3.25
C LEU A 149 -0.63 8.10 4.75
N VAL A 150 -1.39 9.00 5.38
CA VAL A 150 -1.71 8.93 6.82
C VAL A 150 -2.59 7.71 7.11
N LEU A 151 -3.61 7.47 6.30
CA LEU A 151 -4.45 6.29 6.37
C LEU A 151 -3.63 5.00 6.26
N GLY A 152 -2.61 4.95 5.38
CA GLY A 152 -1.70 3.82 5.29
C GLY A 152 -1.04 3.45 6.62
N VAL A 153 -0.58 4.44 7.39
CA VAL A 153 0.01 4.23 8.72
C VAL A 153 -1.02 3.69 9.72
N LEU A 154 -2.27 4.16 9.63
CA LEU A 154 -3.39 3.70 10.47
C LEU A 154 -4.01 2.37 9.99
N ILE A 155 -3.71 1.90 8.78
CA ILE A 155 -3.99 0.54 8.34
C ILE A 155 -2.95 -0.40 8.96
N LYS A 156 -1.66 -0.10 8.76
CA LYS A 156 -0.54 -0.95 9.16
C LYS A 156 0.67 -0.09 9.53
N LEU A 157 1.13 -0.16 10.78
CA LEU A 157 2.20 0.70 11.30
C LEU A 157 3.51 0.54 10.50
N SER A 158 3.81 -0.65 9.97
CA SER A 158 5.00 -0.88 9.15
C SER A 158 5.05 -0.04 7.86
N PHE A 159 3.91 0.51 7.41
CA PHE A 159 3.85 1.43 6.28
C PHE A 159 4.51 2.78 6.55
N VAL A 160 4.74 3.13 7.83
CA VAL A 160 5.45 4.36 8.20
C VAL A 160 6.83 4.48 7.52
N ALA A 161 7.50 3.35 7.29
CA ALA A 161 8.82 3.29 6.66
C ALA A 161 8.85 3.92 5.25
N LEU A 162 7.73 3.87 4.51
CA LEU A 162 7.59 4.51 3.20
C LEU A 162 6.67 5.72 3.20
N ALA A 163 5.66 5.74 4.08
CA ALA A 163 4.75 6.87 4.17
C ALA A 163 5.50 8.13 4.64
N ALA A 164 6.35 8.03 5.68
CA ALA A 164 7.09 9.16 6.21
C ALA A 164 8.02 9.85 5.18
N PRO A 165 8.92 9.13 4.45
CA PRO A 165 9.72 9.77 3.41
C PRO A 165 8.86 10.30 2.26
N THR A 166 7.76 9.63 1.90
CA THR A 166 6.84 10.12 0.87
C THR A 166 6.15 11.42 1.28
N ILE A 167 5.68 11.51 2.53
CA ILE A 167 5.09 12.72 3.10
C ILE A 167 6.13 13.84 3.10
N LEU A 168 7.37 13.57 3.50
CA LEU A 168 8.44 14.56 3.49
C LEU A 168 8.70 15.10 2.07
N VAL A 169 8.75 14.22 1.05
CA VAL A 169 8.91 14.63 -0.34
C VAL A 169 7.70 15.42 -0.84
N LEU A 170 6.48 14.95 -0.57
CA LEU A 170 5.25 15.61 -1.00
C LEU A 170 5.09 16.99 -0.35
N VAL A 171 5.18 17.06 0.97
CA VAL A 171 5.07 18.33 1.72
C VAL A 171 6.23 19.24 1.36
N GLY A 172 7.47 18.73 1.37
CA GLY A 172 8.67 19.52 1.08
C GLY A 172 8.62 20.17 -0.31
N THR A 173 8.25 19.40 -1.34
CA THR A 173 8.09 19.96 -2.70
C THR A 173 7.01 21.03 -2.75
N GLU A 174 5.82 20.77 -2.19
CA GLU A 174 4.72 21.74 -2.14
C GLU A 174 5.08 23.03 -1.37
N LEU A 175 5.91 22.95 -0.33
CA LEU A 175 6.39 24.14 0.39
C LEU A 175 7.40 24.97 -0.39
N THR A 176 8.14 24.36 -1.31
CA THR A 176 9.12 25.08 -2.16
C THR A 176 8.48 25.77 -3.36
N HIS A 177 7.25 25.41 -3.74
CA HIS A 177 6.53 26.10 -4.81
C HIS A 177 6.23 27.54 -4.41
N ARG A 178 6.80 28.48 -5.16
CA ARG A 178 6.61 29.92 -4.92
C ARG A 178 5.16 30.33 -5.13
N GLN A 179 4.44 29.72 -6.06
CA GLN A 179 3.08 30.14 -6.43
C GLN A 179 2.00 29.89 -5.36
N SER A 180 2.23 28.98 -4.40
CA SER A 180 1.34 28.85 -3.24
C SER A 180 1.71 29.91 -2.21
N TYR A 181 1.00 31.04 -2.21
CA TYR A 181 1.11 32.08 -1.17
C TYR A 181 -0.14 32.09 -0.27
N GLY A 182 0.01 32.61 0.94
CA GLY A 182 -1.11 32.90 1.84
C GLY A 182 -1.79 31.65 2.43
N PHE A 183 -3.13 31.68 2.46
CA PHE A 183 -3.97 30.73 3.19
C PHE A 183 -3.87 29.28 2.68
N GLU A 184 -3.70 29.06 1.37
CA GLU A 184 -3.56 27.71 0.82
C GLU A 184 -2.30 27.00 1.36
N LYS A 185 -1.18 27.72 1.46
CA LYS A 185 0.07 27.17 2.01
C LYS A 185 -0.09 26.82 3.49
N LEU A 186 -0.80 27.66 4.25
CA LEU A 186 -1.14 27.39 5.64
C LEU A 186 -2.00 26.12 5.76
N ILE A 187 -3.04 25.96 4.94
CA ILE A 187 -3.86 24.73 4.90
C ILE A 187 -2.97 23.52 4.62
N LYS A 188 -2.09 23.59 3.60
CA LYS A 188 -1.20 22.47 3.25
C LYS A 188 -0.29 22.07 4.42
N VAL A 189 0.29 23.04 5.14
CA VAL A 189 1.13 22.76 6.32
C VAL A 189 0.32 22.11 7.45
N LEU A 190 -0.87 22.66 7.75
CA LEU A 190 -1.72 22.17 8.84
C LEU A 190 -2.47 20.88 8.47
N ALA A 191 -2.53 20.51 7.19
CA ALA A 191 -3.27 19.35 6.73
C ALA A 191 -2.78 18.05 7.38
N LEU A 192 -1.47 17.86 7.56
CA LEU A 192 -0.94 16.62 8.13
C LEU A 192 -1.49 16.32 9.54
N PRO A 193 -1.33 17.22 10.55
CA PRO A 193 -1.90 16.97 11.87
C PRO A 193 -3.43 16.91 11.86
N LEU A 194 -4.10 17.75 11.06
CA LEU A 194 -5.57 17.78 11.00
C LEU A 194 -6.15 16.48 10.41
N ILE A 195 -5.56 15.96 9.34
CA ILE A 195 -5.93 14.67 8.74
C ILE A 195 -5.63 13.54 9.73
N GLY A 196 -4.48 13.56 10.41
CA GLY A 196 -4.16 12.58 11.44
C GLY A 196 -5.24 12.51 12.52
N ILE A 197 -5.59 13.65 13.10
CA ILE A 197 -6.66 13.76 14.11
C ILE A 197 -8.00 13.31 13.51
N GLY A 198 -8.35 13.77 12.31
CA GLY A 198 -9.61 13.45 11.65
C GLY A 198 -9.79 11.97 11.32
N LEU A 199 -8.70 11.23 11.06
CA LEU A 199 -8.74 9.78 10.84
C LEU A 199 -8.71 8.98 12.16
N MET A 200 -8.10 9.52 13.22
CA MET A 200 -8.09 8.87 14.53
C MET A 200 -9.41 9.05 15.30
N ALA A 201 -10.06 10.20 15.17
CA ALA A 201 -11.26 10.52 15.93
C ALA A 201 -12.43 9.52 15.72
N PRO A 202 -12.75 9.05 14.50
CA PRO A 202 -13.76 8.04 14.31
C PRO A 202 -13.44 6.73 15.04
N ALA A 203 -12.16 6.41 15.23
CA ALA A 203 -11.68 5.22 15.96
C ALA A 203 -11.67 5.40 17.48
N GLY A 204 -12.20 6.54 17.99
CA GLY A 204 -12.13 6.87 19.41
C GLY A 204 -10.72 7.23 19.89
N MET A 205 -9.74 7.35 18.99
CA MET A 205 -8.35 7.60 19.34
C MET A 205 -8.08 9.10 19.45
N GLY A 206 -7.57 9.52 20.61
CA GLY A 206 -7.04 10.85 20.84
C GLY A 206 -5.61 11.00 20.30
N ILE A 207 -5.05 12.22 20.46
CA ILE A 207 -3.67 12.52 20.04
C ILE A 207 -2.66 11.66 20.84
N SER A 208 -2.90 11.48 22.14
CA SER A 208 -2.09 10.61 23.00
C SER A 208 -2.07 9.16 22.52
N ASP A 209 -3.24 8.65 22.11
CA ASP A 209 -3.37 7.27 21.63
C ASP A 209 -2.66 7.10 20.29
N GLY A 210 -2.76 8.08 19.39
CA GLY A 210 -2.00 8.12 18.15
C GLY A 210 -0.49 8.12 18.36
N TRP A 211 0.00 8.90 19.33
CA TRP A 211 1.40 8.89 19.72
C TRP A 211 1.80 7.51 20.27
N HIS A 212 1.01 6.96 21.19
CA HIS A 212 1.25 5.65 21.78
C HIS A 212 1.20 4.52 20.74
N TYR A 213 0.32 4.60 19.74
CA TYR A 213 0.26 3.65 18.62
C TYR A 213 1.57 3.61 17.82
N ILE A 214 2.24 4.76 17.65
CA ILE A 214 3.48 4.86 16.87
C ILE A 214 4.72 4.54 17.72
N THR A 215 4.80 5.07 18.95
CA THR A 215 6.01 5.00 19.77
C THR A 215 5.96 3.96 20.88
N GLY A 216 4.79 3.41 21.16
CA GLY A 216 4.58 2.39 22.18
C GLY A 216 4.98 0.98 21.73
N PRO A 217 4.46 -0.06 22.38
CA PRO A 217 4.91 -1.44 22.19
C PRO A 217 4.74 -1.98 20.75
N ASN A 218 3.85 -1.39 19.95
CA ASN A 218 3.69 -1.74 18.53
C ASN A 218 4.97 -1.56 17.73
N LYS A 219 5.80 -0.58 18.07
CA LYS A 219 7.10 -0.35 17.42
C LYS A 219 7.99 -1.58 17.55
N ASP A 220 8.05 -2.15 18.75
CA ASP A 220 8.90 -3.30 19.06
C ASP A 220 8.45 -4.54 18.27
N ILE A 221 7.14 -4.75 18.15
CA ILE A 221 6.57 -5.79 17.27
C ILE A 221 6.98 -5.56 15.82
N VAL A 222 6.85 -4.34 15.28
CA VAL A 222 7.22 -4.04 13.89
C VAL A 222 8.72 -4.25 13.62
N SER A 223 9.59 -3.91 14.59
CA SER A 223 11.03 -4.15 14.46
C SER A 223 11.37 -5.64 14.53
N GLY A 224 10.83 -6.37 15.52
CA GLY A 224 11.12 -7.79 15.76
C GLY A 224 10.39 -8.76 14.83
N TYR A 225 9.35 -8.29 14.11
CA TYR A 225 8.54 -9.12 13.21
C TYR A 225 9.37 -9.96 12.26
N SER A 226 10.49 -9.41 11.77
CA SER A 226 11.30 -10.13 10.79
C SER A 226 11.98 -11.37 11.35
N GLU A 227 12.47 -11.30 12.58
CA GLU A 227 13.11 -12.42 13.25
C GLU A 227 12.06 -13.46 13.66
N ALA A 228 10.92 -12.99 14.20
CA ALA A 228 9.82 -13.85 14.61
C ALA A 228 9.19 -14.64 13.45
N MET A 229 9.18 -14.05 12.25
CA MET A 229 8.50 -14.63 11.07
C MET A 229 9.47 -15.21 10.05
N ALA A 230 10.78 -15.21 10.32
CA ALA A 230 11.76 -15.79 9.42
C ALA A 230 11.51 -17.30 9.30
N LEU A 231 11.10 -17.75 8.11
CA LEU A 231 11.03 -19.17 7.82
C LEU A 231 12.44 -19.64 7.46
N TYR A 232 13.12 -20.32 8.38
CA TYR A 232 14.39 -21.00 8.13
C TYR A 232 14.19 -22.15 7.15
N ARG A 233 14.20 -21.87 5.84
CA ARG A 233 14.48 -22.91 4.85
C ARG A 233 15.99 -23.11 4.80
N ARG A 234 16.46 -24.32 5.13
CA ARG A 234 17.85 -24.79 4.94
C ARG A 234 18.40 -24.61 3.51
N ARG A 235 17.56 -24.30 2.52
CA ARG A 235 17.98 -23.95 1.16
C ARG A 235 18.14 -22.44 1.07
N ASN A 236 19.37 -21.99 0.78
CA ASN A 236 19.63 -20.65 0.26
C ASN A 236 18.70 -20.40 -0.94
N ASP A 237 17.60 -19.69 -0.71
CA ASP A 237 16.70 -19.30 -1.77
C ASP A 237 17.36 -18.13 -2.51
N TRP A 238 18.08 -18.45 -3.59
CA TRP A 238 18.85 -17.51 -4.39
C TRP A 238 18.03 -16.36 -4.95
N GLN A 239 16.70 -16.39 -4.81
CA GLN A 239 15.76 -15.39 -5.32
C GLN A 239 15.94 -13.99 -4.73
N GLN A 240 16.57 -13.86 -3.55
CA GLN A 240 16.95 -12.57 -2.98
C GLN A 240 17.99 -11.83 -3.82
N LEU A 241 18.93 -12.57 -4.44
CA LEU A 241 20.01 -11.97 -5.22
C LEU A 241 19.49 -11.30 -6.52
N PRO A 242 18.68 -11.96 -7.38
CA PRO A 242 18.01 -11.31 -8.49
C PRO A 242 17.19 -10.10 -8.09
N TYR A 243 16.50 -10.15 -6.94
CA TYR A 243 15.75 -9.01 -6.44
C TYR A 243 16.66 -7.80 -6.18
N TRP A 244 17.77 -7.99 -5.45
CA TRP A 244 18.69 -6.89 -5.15
C TRP A 244 19.42 -6.36 -6.38
N LEU A 245 19.83 -7.24 -7.30
CA LEU A 245 20.45 -6.83 -8.56
C LEU A 245 19.48 -6.00 -9.41
N ALA A 246 18.24 -6.47 -9.57
CA ALA A 246 17.22 -5.75 -10.32
C ALA A 246 16.78 -4.45 -9.63
N SER A 247 16.75 -4.42 -8.30
CA SER A 247 16.48 -3.21 -7.52
C SER A 247 17.59 -2.18 -7.70
N GLY A 248 18.86 -2.57 -7.55
CA GLY A 248 20.01 -1.70 -7.79
C GLY A 248 20.04 -1.15 -9.22
N PHE A 249 19.68 -1.97 -10.20
CA PHE A 249 19.55 -1.53 -11.59
C PHE A 249 18.39 -0.54 -11.76
N THR A 250 17.23 -0.78 -11.15
CA THR A 250 16.09 0.16 -11.17
C THR A 250 16.43 1.50 -10.51
N ILE A 251 17.09 1.46 -9.36
CA ILE A 251 17.59 2.66 -8.66
C ILE A 251 18.55 3.43 -9.57
N SER A 252 19.45 2.74 -10.27
CA SER A 252 20.39 3.37 -11.21
C SER A 252 19.67 4.07 -12.35
N LEU A 253 18.65 3.44 -12.95
CA LEU A 253 17.81 4.05 -13.99
C LEU A 253 17.04 5.26 -13.45
N LEU A 254 16.42 5.13 -12.28
CA LEU A 254 15.66 6.19 -11.62
C LEU A 254 16.52 7.41 -11.31
N VAL A 255 17.67 7.20 -10.66
CA VAL A 255 18.62 8.27 -10.30
C VAL A 255 19.19 8.93 -11.55
N THR A 256 19.50 8.15 -12.60
CA THR A 256 19.96 8.69 -13.88
C THR A 256 18.87 9.52 -14.57
N GLY A 257 17.63 9.04 -14.57
CA GLY A 257 16.47 9.75 -15.12
C GLY A 257 16.22 11.07 -14.40
N LEU A 258 16.13 11.04 -13.06
CA LEU A 258 16.00 12.24 -12.23
C LEU A 258 17.16 13.21 -12.43
N LYS A 259 18.40 12.69 -12.50
CA LYS A 259 19.60 13.49 -12.76
C LYS A 259 19.48 14.34 -14.00
N ARG A 260 19.07 13.70 -15.09
CA ARG A 260 18.93 14.34 -16.40
C ARG A 260 17.74 15.30 -16.40
N ARG A 261 16.59 14.90 -15.85
CA ARG A 261 15.38 15.74 -15.79
C ARG A 261 15.58 16.99 -14.96
N LEU A 262 16.14 16.87 -13.75
CA LEU A 262 16.34 17.98 -12.82
C LEU A 262 17.63 18.76 -13.09
N GLN A 263 18.49 18.26 -13.99
CA GLN A 263 19.78 18.87 -14.35
C GLN A 263 20.66 19.17 -13.13
N TRP A 264 20.58 18.34 -12.10
CA TRP A 264 21.37 18.55 -10.89
C TRP A 264 22.88 18.38 -11.19
N ARG A 265 23.74 19.23 -10.65
CA ARG A 265 25.19 19.17 -10.92
C ARG A 265 25.97 18.43 -9.84
N SER A 266 25.51 18.52 -8.59
CA SER A 266 26.21 17.94 -7.46
C SER A 266 26.01 16.42 -7.37
N PRO A 267 27.08 15.62 -7.22
CA PRO A 267 26.98 14.17 -7.05
C PRO A 267 26.28 13.78 -5.73
N TRP A 268 26.32 14.66 -4.71
CA TRP A 268 25.68 14.42 -3.42
C TRP A 268 24.18 14.16 -3.52
N TRP A 269 23.49 14.84 -4.44
CA TRP A 269 22.07 14.58 -4.66
C TRP A 269 21.81 13.19 -5.24
N SER A 270 22.74 12.67 -6.05
CA SER A 270 22.64 11.31 -6.58
C SER A 270 22.81 10.29 -5.46
N VAL A 271 23.79 10.51 -4.57
CA VAL A 271 23.99 9.67 -3.36
C VAL A 271 22.76 9.70 -2.46
N LEU A 272 22.21 10.88 -2.20
CA LEU A 272 20.99 11.03 -1.41
C LEU A 272 19.82 10.26 -2.04
N MET A 273 19.60 10.39 -3.35
CA MET A 273 18.49 9.66 -4.01
C MET A 273 18.74 8.16 -4.09
N VAL A 274 19.98 7.69 -4.17
CA VAL A 274 20.29 6.26 -4.02
C VAL A 274 19.88 5.79 -2.63
N GLY A 275 20.27 6.52 -1.58
CA GLY A 275 19.91 6.18 -0.19
C GLY A 275 18.40 6.17 0.03
N VAL A 276 17.69 7.21 -0.41
CA VAL A 276 16.22 7.27 -0.32
C VAL A 276 15.57 6.15 -1.12
N SER A 277 16.00 5.91 -2.37
CA SER A 277 15.44 4.84 -3.19
C SER A 277 15.71 3.46 -2.59
N ALA A 278 16.85 3.25 -1.94
CA ALA A 278 17.16 1.99 -1.27
C ALA A 278 16.12 1.65 -0.19
N ILE A 279 15.57 2.65 0.51
CA ILE A 279 14.47 2.44 1.48
C ILE A 279 13.20 1.94 0.77
N TYR A 280 12.87 2.50 -0.40
CA TYR A 280 11.72 2.07 -1.22
C TYR A 280 11.81 0.62 -1.69
N PHE A 281 13.01 0.10 -1.94
CA PHE A 281 13.20 -1.31 -2.33
C PHE A 281 13.43 -2.22 -1.11
N TRP A 282 14.01 -1.71 -0.03
CA TRP A 282 14.20 -2.48 1.20
C TRP A 282 12.89 -2.82 1.92
N SER A 283 11.93 -1.91 1.97
CA SER A 283 10.63 -2.15 2.61
C SER A 283 9.84 -3.33 1.98
N PRO A 284 9.60 -3.39 0.66
CA PRO A 284 8.97 -4.54 0.01
C PRO A 284 9.82 -5.81 0.08
N PHE A 285 11.16 -5.70 0.08
CA PHE A 285 12.03 -6.83 0.41
C PHE A 285 11.70 -7.38 1.79
N LYS A 286 11.65 -6.55 2.83
CA LYS A 286 11.30 -6.98 4.20
C LYS A 286 9.90 -7.61 4.24
N ALA A 287 8.92 -7.04 3.54
CA ALA A 287 7.56 -7.54 3.52
C ALA A 287 7.40 -8.89 2.80
N GLY A 288 8.13 -9.11 1.70
CA GLY A 288 7.99 -10.29 0.86
C GLY A 288 9.01 -11.39 1.08
N MET A 289 10.27 -11.02 1.36
CA MET A 289 11.41 -11.94 1.38
C MET A 289 11.77 -12.41 2.78
N VAL A 290 11.17 -11.88 3.84
CA VAL A 290 11.39 -12.45 5.18
C VAL A 290 10.66 -13.79 5.32
N ARG A 291 9.41 -13.83 4.88
CA ARG A 291 8.61 -15.06 4.74
C ARG A 291 8.71 -15.51 3.29
N HIS A 292 9.64 -16.41 2.95
CA HIS A 292 9.75 -17.00 1.60
C HIS A 292 8.61 -18.01 1.30
N ASP A 293 7.37 -17.60 1.55
CA ASP A 293 6.16 -18.37 1.28
C ASP A 293 5.40 -17.80 0.08
N GLY A 294 4.35 -18.53 -0.34
CA GLY A 294 3.59 -18.15 -1.52
C GLY A 294 2.70 -16.93 -1.38
N GLY A 295 2.43 -16.51 -0.15
CA GLY A 295 1.63 -15.33 0.15
C GLY A 295 2.45 -14.06 0.07
N HIS A 296 3.69 -14.11 0.55
CA HIS A 296 4.49 -12.92 0.80
C HIS A 296 5.51 -12.61 -0.29
N PHE A 297 6.27 -13.59 -0.74
CA PHE A 297 7.35 -13.40 -1.72
C PHE A 297 6.91 -12.67 -3.03
N PRO A 298 5.72 -12.95 -3.60
CA PRO A 298 5.26 -12.22 -4.79
C PRO A 298 5.12 -10.71 -4.58
N MET A 299 4.91 -10.22 -3.35
CA MET A 299 4.72 -8.79 -3.07
C MET A 299 5.95 -7.96 -3.47
N SER A 300 7.15 -8.45 -3.16
CA SER A 300 8.41 -7.81 -3.59
C SER A 300 8.56 -7.80 -5.11
N GLY A 301 8.17 -8.89 -5.78
CA GLY A 301 8.23 -8.98 -7.25
C GLY A 301 7.28 -8.01 -7.94
N LEU A 302 6.05 -7.90 -7.43
CA LEU A 302 5.04 -6.97 -7.95
C LEU A 302 5.47 -5.52 -7.77
N PHE A 303 6.04 -5.17 -6.62
CA PHE A 303 6.60 -3.83 -6.43
C PHE A 303 7.76 -3.56 -7.40
N LEU A 304 8.71 -4.49 -7.54
CA LEU A 304 9.83 -4.32 -8.48
C LEU A 304 9.36 -4.18 -9.94
N LEU A 305 8.37 -4.98 -10.34
CA LEU A 305 7.75 -4.89 -11.66
C LEU A 305 7.14 -3.50 -11.88
N THR A 306 6.28 -3.06 -10.95
CA THR A 306 5.60 -1.76 -11.07
C THR A 306 6.59 -0.59 -11.03
N ALA A 307 7.60 -0.64 -10.15
CA ALA A 307 8.65 0.36 -10.06
C ALA A 307 9.50 0.42 -11.33
N GLY A 308 9.85 -0.74 -11.91
CA GLY A 308 10.56 -0.84 -13.18
C GLY A 308 9.77 -0.22 -14.33
N VAL A 309 8.50 -0.63 -14.49
CA VAL A 309 7.60 -0.07 -15.52
C VAL A 309 7.44 1.44 -15.35
N LEU A 310 7.15 1.90 -14.13
CA LEU A 310 6.99 3.32 -13.81
C LEU A 310 8.25 4.13 -14.13
N THR A 311 9.43 3.61 -13.77
CA THR A 311 10.72 4.27 -14.02
C THR A 311 10.96 4.44 -15.52
N LEU A 312 10.70 3.39 -16.31
CA LEU A 312 10.83 3.46 -17.77
C LEU A 312 9.81 4.44 -18.36
N MET A 313 8.54 4.39 -17.96
CA MET A 313 7.52 5.32 -18.44
C MET A 313 7.85 6.77 -18.13
N LEU A 314 8.34 7.06 -16.92
CA LEU A 314 8.66 8.43 -16.50
C LEU A 314 9.89 8.98 -17.21
N PHE A 315 10.91 8.14 -17.43
CA PHE A 315 12.24 8.59 -17.83
C PHE A 315 12.71 8.08 -19.21
N TRP A 316 11.82 7.53 -20.04
CA TRP A 316 12.23 7.00 -21.35
C TRP A 316 12.97 8.02 -22.22
N ARG A 317 12.52 9.28 -22.20
CA ARG A 317 13.15 10.39 -22.94
C ARG A 317 14.50 10.77 -22.35
N GLU A 318 14.61 10.77 -21.03
CA GLU A 318 15.83 11.11 -20.33
C GLU A 318 16.88 10.02 -20.48
N LEU A 319 16.49 8.75 -20.47
CA LEU A 319 17.40 7.61 -20.57
C LEU A 319 17.98 7.46 -21.98
N ASN A 320 17.16 7.65 -23.03
CA ASN A 320 17.49 7.68 -24.46
C ASN A 320 18.76 6.89 -24.85
N PRO A 321 18.75 5.55 -24.71
CA PRO A 321 19.90 4.73 -25.07
C PRO A 321 20.17 4.78 -26.58
N LYS A 322 21.43 4.96 -26.96
CA LYS A 322 21.85 5.05 -28.38
C LYS A 322 21.71 3.74 -29.16
N ARG A 323 21.62 2.59 -28.47
CA ARG A 323 21.60 1.26 -29.08
C ARG A 323 20.29 0.54 -28.72
N ALA A 324 19.63 -0.06 -29.71
CA ALA A 324 18.32 -0.70 -29.51
C ALA A 324 18.33 -1.80 -28.44
N TRP A 325 19.39 -2.62 -28.38
CA TRP A 325 19.49 -3.71 -27.39
C TRP A 325 19.53 -3.22 -25.93
N LEU A 326 19.93 -1.97 -25.68
CA LEU A 326 19.91 -1.40 -24.32
C LEU A 326 18.47 -1.23 -23.81
N TRP A 327 17.48 -1.08 -24.70
CA TRP A 327 16.07 -1.10 -24.30
C TRP A 327 15.67 -2.47 -23.73
N LEU A 328 16.18 -3.56 -24.30
CA LEU A 328 15.94 -4.91 -23.76
C LEU A 328 16.59 -5.09 -22.39
N VAL A 329 17.80 -4.54 -22.19
CA VAL A 329 18.47 -4.54 -20.89
C VAL A 329 17.70 -3.71 -19.86
N MET A 330 17.17 -2.56 -20.25
CA MET A 330 16.35 -1.70 -19.38
C MET A 330 15.06 -2.38 -18.91
N LEU A 331 14.57 -3.42 -19.60
CA LEU A 331 13.41 -4.22 -19.19
C LEU A 331 13.76 -5.29 -18.13
N LEU A 332 15.03 -5.52 -17.80
CA LEU A 332 15.44 -6.54 -16.82
C LEU A 332 14.71 -6.43 -15.48
N PRO A 333 14.48 -5.24 -14.88
CA PRO A 333 13.71 -5.15 -13.64
C PRO A 333 12.26 -5.61 -13.78
N VAL A 334 11.64 -5.32 -14.92
CA VAL A 334 10.26 -5.72 -15.21
C VAL A 334 10.18 -7.23 -15.32
N VAL A 335 11.11 -7.84 -16.06
CA VAL A 335 11.20 -9.30 -16.22
C VAL A 335 11.52 -9.99 -14.89
N ALA A 336 12.46 -9.45 -14.11
CA ALA A 336 12.80 -9.97 -12.80
C ALA A 336 11.62 -9.89 -11.82
N GLY A 337 10.95 -8.73 -11.75
CA GLY A 337 9.75 -8.56 -10.94
C GLY A 337 8.63 -9.52 -11.34
N TYR A 338 8.41 -9.69 -12.65
CA TYR A 338 7.45 -10.67 -13.17
C TYR A 338 7.82 -12.09 -12.76
N SER A 339 9.06 -12.53 -12.98
CA SER A 339 9.55 -13.87 -12.62
C SER A 339 9.41 -14.18 -11.13
N ILE A 340 9.68 -13.20 -10.27
CA ILE A 340 9.50 -13.28 -8.81
C ILE A 340 8.00 -13.42 -8.46
N SER A 341 7.13 -12.65 -9.11
CA SER A 341 5.70 -12.65 -8.80
C SER A 341 4.89 -13.81 -9.41
N SER A 342 5.27 -14.30 -10.60
CA SER A 342 4.42 -15.15 -11.44
C SER A 342 4.23 -16.57 -10.93
N LYS A 343 5.16 -17.10 -10.11
CA LYS A 343 5.18 -18.50 -9.67
C LYS A 343 3.93 -18.95 -8.91
N LYS A 344 3.05 -18.03 -8.45
CA LYS A 344 1.79 -18.35 -7.73
C LYS A 344 0.60 -17.44 -8.06
N LEU A 345 0.68 -16.60 -9.09
CA LEU A 345 -0.46 -15.75 -9.49
C LEU A 345 -1.58 -16.53 -10.19
N ALA A 346 -1.25 -17.70 -10.77
CA ALA A 346 -2.15 -18.45 -11.63
C ALA A 346 -3.03 -19.50 -10.92
N SER A 347 -2.74 -19.89 -9.67
CA SER A 347 -3.22 -21.19 -9.19
C SER A 347 -4.62 -21.24 -8.56
N ASP A 348 -5.38 -20.13 -8.46
CA ASP A 348 -6.74 -20.24 -7.90
C ASP A 348 -7.69 -19.06 -8.20
N TRP A 349 -7.84 -18.70 -9.47
CA TRP A 349 -8.76 -17.63 -9.86
C TRP A 349 -10.22 -17.94 -9.52
N GLY A 350 -10.64 -19.20 -9.62
CA GLY A 350 -12.00 -19.64 -9.31
C GLY A 350 -12.34 -19.46 -7.83
N TYR A 351 -11.49 -19.98 -6.94
CA TYR A 351 -11.67 -19.81 -5.49
C TYR A 351 -11.67 -18.33 -5.08
N LYS A 352 -10.73 -17.53 -5.61
CA LYS A 352 -10.68 -16.08 -5.30
C LYS A 352 -11.92 -15.33 -5.78
N LEU A 353 -12.48 -15.71 -6.93
CA LEU A 353 -13.70 -15.11 -7.44
C LEU A 353 -14.90 -15.47 -6.56
N GLN A 354 -14.99 -16.73 -6.12
CA GLN A 354 -16.02 -17.17 -5.19
C GLN A 354 -15.90 -16.44 -3.84
N GLU A 355 -14.71 -16.42 -3.24
CA GLU A 355 -14.42 -15.72 -1.98
C GLU A 355 -14.82 -14.23 -2.08
N ARG A 356 -14.47 -13.57 -3.19
CA ARG A 356 -14.86 -12.19 -3.47
C ARG A 356 -16.36 -12.01 -3.57
N ASN A 357 -17.06 -12.89 -4.29
CA ASN A 357 -18.51 -12.82 -4.45
C ASN A 357 -19.24 -13.04 -3.12
N ASP A 358 -18.79 -13.99 -2.32
CA ASP A 358 -19.34 -14.27 -0.99
C ASP A 358 -19.11 -13.08 -0.04
N GLY A 359 -17.92 -12.49 -0.08
CA GLY A 359 -17.60 -11.28 0.66
C GLY A 359 -18.43 -10.07 0.25
N LEU A 360 -18.64 -9.87 -1.07
CA LEU A 360 -19.50 -8.81 -1.59
C LEU A 360 -20.95 -9.00 -1.14
N ARG A 361 -21.50 -10.21 -1.20
CA ARG A 361 -22.85 -10.51 -0.71
C ARG A 361 -22.97 -10.24 0.79
N GLY A 362 -21.99 -10.68 1.58
CA GLY A 362 -21.95 -10.42 3.02
C GLY A 362 -21.91 -8.93 3.35
N PHE A 363 -21.09 -8.17 2.63
CA PHE A 363 -21.00 -6.72 2.78
C PHE A 363 -22.29 -6.00 2.38
N LEU A 364 -22.90 -6.37 1.25
CA LEU A 364 -24.17 -5.78 0.78
C LEU A 364 -25.29 -6.04 1.79
N GLY A 365 -25.45 -7.29 2.24
CA GLY A 365 -26.44 -7.62 3.26
C GLY A 365 -26.24 -6.83 4.55
N ALA A 366 -25.00 -6.76 5.07
CA ALA A 366 -24.70 -5.97 6.27
C ALA A 366 -24.94 -4.46 6.09
N SER A 367 -24.87 -3.96 4.86
CA SER A 367 -25.14 -2.55 4.52
C SER A 367 -26.64 -2.25 4.41
N GLU A 368 -27.46 -3.24 4.04
CA GLU A 368 -28.91 -3.07 3.85
C GLU A 368 -29.67 -2.94 5.17
N GLY A 369 -29.24 -3.60 6.24
CA GLY A 369 -29.92 -3.50 7.53
C GLY A 369 -29.38 -4.40 8.65
N GLU A 370 -30.03 -4.34 9.81
CA GLU A 370 -29.63 -5.11 11.00
C GLU A 370 -29.72 -6.62 10.79
N GLU A 371 -30.65 -7.11 9.97
CA GLU A 371 -30.75 -8.53 9.61
C GLU A 371 -29.46 -9.05 8.94
N GLY A 372 -28.89 -8.27 8.02
CA GLY A 372 -27.64 -8.65 7.37
C GLY A 372 -26.43 -8.58 8.30
N ARG A 373 -26.42 -7.62 9.25
CA ARG A 373 -25.41 -7.58 10.32
C ARG A 373 -25.53 -8.78 11.24
N GLN A 374 -26.76 -9.16 11.61
CA GLN A 374 -27.02 -10.34 12.41
C GLN A 374 -26.59 -11.62 11.68
N ALA A 375 -26.83 -11.73 10.37
CA ALA A 375 -26.34 -12.86 9.57
C ALA A 375 -24.80 -12.96 9.58
N LEU A 376 -24.09 -11.83 9.60
CA LEU A 376 -22.63 -11.79 9.74
C LEU A 376 -22.18 -12.26 11.14
N ARG A 377 -22.87 -11.82 12.20
CA ARG A 377 -22.64 -12.29 13.59
C ARG A 377 -22.85 -13.79 13.71
N ASP A 378 -23.97 -14.30 13.22
CA ASP A 378 -24.31 -15.70 13.30
C ASP A 378 -23.29 -16.56 12.54
N ARG A 379 -22.82 -16.08 11.38
CA ARG A 379 -21.75 -16.76 10.64
C ARG A 379 -20.45 -16.81 11.44
N ARG A 380 -20.03 -15.68 12.01
CA ARG A 380 -18.84 -15.58 12.87
C ARG A 380 -18.94 -16.56 14.05
N GLN A 381 -20.07 -16.57 14.74
CA GLN A 381 -20.30 -17.44 15.90
C GLN A 381 -20.28 -18.92 15.51
N ARG A 382 -20.92 -19.29 14.39
CA ARG A 382 -20.86 -20.67 13.86
C ARG A 382 -19.43 -21.11 13.54
N ASP A 383 -18.63 -20.24 12.92
CA ASP A 383 -17.25 -20.56 12.56
C ASP A 383 -16.36 -20.68 13.82
N LEU A 384 -16.55 -19.82 14.82
CA LEU A 384 -15.88 -19.92 16.12
C LEU A 384 -16.25 -21.22 16.87
N GLN A 385 -17.54 -21.58 16.89
CA GLN A 385 -18.01 -22.83 17.52
C GLN A 385 -17.45 -24.08 16.85
N ARG A 386 -17.28 -24.06 15.52
CA ARG A 386 -16.63 -25.18 14.81
C ARG A 386 -15.19 -25.34 15.29
N VAL A 387 -14.44 -24.26 15.44
CA VAL A 387 -13.05 -24.30 15.92
C VAL A 387 -12.96 -24.74 17.38
N SER A 388 -13.86 -24.29 18.25
CA SER A 388 -13.90 -24.74 19.66
C SER A 388 -14.26 -26.22 19.78
N GLY A 389 -15.22 -26.70 18.97
CA GLY A 389 -15.55 -28.14 18.92
C GLY A 389 -14.39 -29.01 18.44
N PHE A 390 -13.54 -28.52 17.54
CA PHE A 390 -12.30 -29.21 17.18
C PHE A 390 -11.31 -29.28 18.35
N THR A 391 -11.13 -28.21 19.12
CA THR A 391 -10.19 -28.21 20.26
C THR A 391 -10.64 -29.11 21.40
N GLU A 392 -11.95 -29.22 21.67
CA GLU A 392 -12.47 -30.20 22.63
C GLU A 392 -12.24 -31.66 22.20
N SER A 393 -12.24 -31.95 20.89
CA SER A 393 -11.93 -33.28 20.34
C SER A 393 -10.44 -33.65 20.34
N PHE A 394 -9.54 -32.68 20.54
CA PHE A 394 -8.08 -32.88 20.66
C PHE A 394 -7.58 -32.90 22.10
N ASN A 395 -8.48 -32.95 23.09
CA ASN A 395 -8.13 -33.43 24.43
C ASN A 395 -7.83 -34.94 24.34
N ILE A 396 -6.65 -35.26 23.81
CA ILE A 396 -6.00 -36.55 24.03
C ILE A 396 -5.66 -36.58 25.53
N PRO A 397 -6.13 -37.61 26.27
CA PRO A 397 -5.93 -37.71 27.71
C PRO A 397 -4.48 -37.67 28.16
#